data_AF-A0AA42C706-F1
#
_entry.id   AF-A0AA42C706-F1
#
_cell.length_a   1.000
_cell.length_b   1.000
_cell.length_c   1.000
_cell.angle_alpha   90.00
_cell.angle_beta   90.00
_cell.angle_gamma   90.00
#
_symmetry.space_group_name_H-M   'P 1'
#
loop_
_entity.id
_entity.type
_entity.pdbx_description
1 polymer ?
#
loop_
_entity_poly.entity_id
_entity_poly.type
_entity_poly.pdbx_seq_one_letter_code
_entity_poly.pdbx_strand_id
1 'polypeptide(L)'
;MRKHILNLLAIVFLAGMISCDEEYKSNLVLDKDVTISAFSVDGVEGVINEKNKTISVTVPDGTDLANLSTTIQLAEGATITPAISGNMDFSNPLEVMVVNGDVFSKYTITVSELFYIGFLGTAPNVGAIADDDEKAAAEWFFENYDNGVYVSFDAIKNGSVDVNDFRVLWWYYDSGRDLPAAALDSDVLNAINNFYKNGGNLLFNGHACAYLWTLGRITNNYNMVIGDGEGFENGDTWTIGATVGAHDMTGHPIYKGITFNQDNDGYQWVPIIGPGYREDHNYVIVEVAGFHGYGNGDENAYTAFTASNQVQWLGVWGGIRDYFMAGVMELLPTDEYQGKAIYQGIGGFEFNQNEQGDINPSGENAYQSNINLITKNSLNYLSQKN
;
A
#
# COMPACT_ATOMS: atom_id res chain seq x y z
N MET A 1 3.58 69.05 -61.59
CA MET A 1 2.54 68.93 -62.66
C MET A 1 2.03 67.50 -62.60
N ARG A 2 0.77 67.14 -62.40
CA ARG A 2 -0.52 67.79 -62.62
C ARG A 2 -1.45 67.43 -61.46
N LYS A 3 -2.20 68.42 -60.98
CA LYS A 3 -3.40 68.24 -60.18
C LYS A 3 -4.58 67.88 -61.12
N HIS A 4 -5.63 67.32 -60.51
CA HIS A 4 -7.04 67.74 -60.66
C HIS A 4 -8.06 66.92 -61.50
N ILE A 5 -9.07 66.44 -60.74
CA ILE A 5 -10.54 66.58 -60.90
C ILE A 5 -11.28 65.50 -61.73
N LEU A 6 -12.33 64.90 -61.13
CA LEU A 6 -13.78 65.01 -61.46
C LEU A 6 -14.54 63.87 -60.71
N ASN A 7 -15.45 64.19 -59.77
CA ASN A 7 -16.93 64.21 -59.91
C ASN A 7 -17.54 62.78 -60.07
N LEU A 8 -18.61 62.31 -59.42
CA LEU A 8 -19.91 62.93 -59.10
C LEU A 8 -20.84 61.86 -58.46
N LEU A 9 -21.83 62.29 -57.63
CA LEU A 9 -23.18 61.69 -57.42
C LEU A 9 -23.28 60.28 -56.73
N ALA A 10 -24.28 59.90 -55.91
CA ALA A 10 -25.47 60.50 -55.30
C ALA A 10 -26.20 59.43 -54.43
N ILE A 11 -26.98 59.88 -53.44
CA ILE A 11 -28.28 59.31 -52.95
C ILE A 11 -28.16 58.00 -52.14
N VAL A 12 -28.10 58.07 -50.80
CA VAL A 12 -29.25 58.01 -49.84
C VAL A 12 -30.08 56.72 -49.94
N PHE A 13 -29.88 55.83 -48.96
CA PHE A 13 -30.99 55.07 -48.39
C PHE A 13 -30.81 55.01 -46.86
N LEU A 14 -31.49 55.93 -46.20
CA LEU A 14 -31.71 55.92 -44.76
C LEU A 14 -32.83 54.90 -44.50
N ALA A 15 -32.46 53.68 -44.15
CA ALA A 15 -33.37 52.71 -43.53
C ALA A 15 -32.80 52.39 -42.15
N GLY A 16 -33.49 52.86 -41.12
CA GLY A 16 -33.11 52.67 -39.74
C GLY A 16 -32.99 51.19 -39.40
N MET A 17 -31.77 50.79 -39.02
CA MET A 17 -31.55 49.69 -38.09
C MET A 17 -31.18 50.37 -36.78
N ILE A 18 -32.16 50.54 -35.89
CA ILE A 18 -31.86 50.68 -34.47
C ILE A 18 -31.37 49.28 -34.07
N SER A 19 -30.07 49.03 -34.24
CA SER A 19 -29.40 48.02 -33.44
C SER A 19 -29.23 48.65 -32.09
N CYS A 20 -29.99 48.20 -31.10
CA CYS A 20 -29.70 48.52 -29.71
C CYS A 20 -28.30 48.02 -29.41
N ASP A 21 -27.31 48.91 -29.35
CA ASP A 21 -26.09 48.64 -28.58
C ASP A 21 -26.49 48.75 -27.11
N GLU A 22 -27.15 47.71 -26.58
CA GLU A 22 -27.09 47.46 -25.15
C GLU A 22 -25.65 47.03 -24.85
N GLU A 23 -24.84 48.00 -24.44
CA GLU A 23 -23.51 47.77 -23.89
C GLU A 23 -23.68 46.96 -22.59
N TYR A 24 -23.73 45.62 -22.70
CA TYR A 24 -23.81 44.70 -21.56
C TYR A 24 -22.52 44.83 -20.74
N LYS A 25 -22.52 45.76 -19.78
CA LYS A 25 -21.54 45.79 -18.70
C LYS A 25 -21.95 44.73 -17.68
N SER A 26 -21.24 43.62 -17.69
CA SER A 26 -21.35 42.58 -16.67
C SER A 26 -21.15 43.19 -15.29
N ASN A 27 -22.06 42.93 -14.35
CA ASN A 27 -21.91 43.31 -12.94
C ASN A 27 -21.11 42.27 -12.14
N LEU A 28 -20.47 41.30 -12.80
CA LEU A 28 -19.67 40.27 -12.15
C LEU A 28 -18.37 40.85 -11.60
N VAL A 29 -18.07 40.52 -10.34
CA VAL A 29 -16.86 40.90 -9.63
C VAL A 29 -15.83 39.77 -9.74
N LEU A 30 -14.97 39.86 -10.76
CA LEU A 30 -14.04 38.78 -11.15
C LEU A 30 -12.57 39.02 -10.72
N ASP A 31 -12.28 40.15 -10.07
CA ASP A 31 -10.94 40.59 -9.68
C ASP A 31 -10.58 40.25 -8.23
N LYS A 32 -11.41 39.45 -7.56
CA LYS A 32 -11.24 39.09 -6.14
C LYS A 32 -10.31 37.90 -5.94
N ASP A 33 -9.68 37.90 -4.78
CA ASP A 33 -8.77 36.84 -4.34
C ASP A 33 -9.55 35.75 -3.58
N VAL A 34 -9.31 34.51 -3.99
CA VAL A 34 -9.94 33.29 -3.46
C VAL A 34 -8.90 32.31 -2.93
N THR A 35 -7.72 32.81 -2.57
CA THR A 35 -6.62 32.01 -2.01
C THR A 35 -6.75 31.78 -0.52
N ILE A 36 -6.15 30.67 -0.07
CA ILE A 36 -5.88 30.38 1.33
C ILE A 36 -4.41 30.75 1.58
N SER A 37 -4.14 31.67 2.50
CA SER A 37 -2.79 32.18 2.74
C SER A 37 -2.06 31.45 3.87
N ALA A 38 -2.80 30.84 4.80
CA ALA A 38 -2.27 30.01 5.87
C ALA A 38 -3.30 28.98 6.32
N PHE A 39 -2.82 27.81 6.73
CA PHE A 39 -3.62 26.74 7.29
C PHE A 39 -2.77 25.98 8.31
N SER A 40 -3.34 25.61 9.46
CA SER A 40 -2.68 24.73 10.43
C SER A 40 -3.68 23.88 11.19
N VAL A 41 -3.23 22.72 11.63
CA VAL A 41 -3.95 21.84 12.56
C VAL A 41 -3.08 21.58 13.78
N ASP A 42 -3.63 21.76 14.98
CA ASP A 42 -2.93 21.64 16.26
C ASP A 42 -1.58 22.38 16.33
N GLY A 43 -1.49 23.51 15.61
CA GLY A 43 -0.28 24.33 15.53
C GLY A 43 0.77 23.86 14.51
N VAL A 44 0.55 22.74 13.81
CA VAL A 44 1.38 22.28 12.71
C VAL A 44 0.95 22.99 11.42
N GLU A 45 1.87 23.76 10.83
CA GLU A 45 1.62 24.50 9.59
C GLU A 45 1.47 23.57 8.38
N GLY A 46 0.49 23.87 7.54
CA GLY A 46 0.24 23.17 6.29
C GLY A 46 1.04 23.73 5.12
N VAL A 47 1.40 22.85 4.20
CA VAL A 47 1.99 23.23 2.91
C VAL A 47 0.87 23.49 1.92
N ILE A 48 0.78 24.73 1.42
CA ILE A 48 -0.23 25.16 0.45
C ILE A 48 0.36 25.07 -0.96
N ASN A 49 -0.21 24.23 -1.80
CA ASN A 49 0.12 24.15 -3.22
C ASN A 49 -0.96 24.88 -4.02
N GLU A 50 -0.70 26.16 -4.29
CA GLU A 50 -1.64 27.04 -4.96
C GLU A 50 -1.91 26.66 -6.43
N LYS A 51 -0.96 25.99 -7.09
CA LYS A 51 -1.11 25.51 -8.47
C LYS A 51 -2.10 24.35 -8.55
N ASN A 52 -1.98 23.39 -7.62
CA ASN A 52 -2.79 22.18 -7.59
C ASN A 52 -4.04 22.33 -6.71
N LYS A 53 -4.17 23.44 -5.99
CA LYS A 53 -5.22 23.71 -5.00
C LYS A 53 -5.30 22.64 -3.92
N THR A 54 -4.16 22.26 -3.37
CA THR A 54 -4.10 21.29 -2.27
C THR A 54 -3.42 21.90 -1.05
N ILE A 55 -3.83 21.44 0.13
CA ILE A 55 -3.16 21.73 1.39
C ILE A 55 -2.83 20.40 2.06
N SER A 56 -1.58 20.21 2.45
CA SER A 56 -1.12 19.01 3.16
C SER A 56 -0.52 19.37 4.51
N VAL A 57 -0.94 18.67 5.56
CA VAL A 57 -0.33 18.76 6.89
C VAL A 57 0.12 17.39 7.35
N THR A 58 1.34 17.29 7.87
CA THR A 58 1.86 16.05 8.44
C THR A 58 2.00 16.20 9.96
N VAL A 59 1.17 15.49 10.71
CA VAL A 59 1.15 15.49 12.19
C VAL A 59 1.95 14.30 12.75
N PRO A 60 2.37 14.30 14.02
CA PRO A 60 3.06 13.14 14.62
C PRO A 60 2.22 11.85 14.55
N ASP A 61 2.88 10.69 14.45
CA ASP A 61 2.20 9.40 14.66
C ASP A 61 1.52 9.39 16.04
N GLY A 62 0.28 8.94 16.09
CA GLY A 62 -0.51 8.88 17.33
C GLY A 62 -1.66 9.86 17.33
N THR A 63 -1.62 10.86 16.46
CA THR A 63 -2.56 11.98 16.48
C THR A 63 -3.97 11.52 16.09
N ASP A 64 -4.98 11.89 16.88
CA ASP A 64 -6.40 11.65 16.57
C ASP A 64 -6.87 12.62 15.48
N LEU A 65 -6.97 12.13 14.25
CA LEU A 65 -7.35 12.94 13.09
C LEU A 65 -8.83 13.36 13.09
N ALA A 66 -9.68 12.75 13.93
CA ALA A 66 -11.11 13.06 13.96
C ALA A 66 -11.43 14.35 14.73
N ASN A 67 -10.45 14.95 15.42
CA ASN A 67 -10.70 16.05 16.35
C ASN A 67 -9.51 17.03 16.46
N LEU A 68 -9.17 17.69 15.36
CA LEU A 68 -8.00 18.59 15.27
C LEU A 68 -8.38 20.07 15.34
N SER A 69 -7.76 20.83 16.25
CA SER A 69 -7.92 22.29 16.33
C SER A 69 -7.37 22.94 15.07
N THR A 70 -8.23 23.58 14.29
CA THR A 70 -7.89 24.07 12.96
C THR A 70 -7.89 25.59 12.90
N THR A 71 -6.86 26.15 12.27
CA THR A 71 -6.81 27.59 11.95
C THR A 71 -6.59 27.80 10.46
N ILE A 72 -7.23 28.83 9.91
CA ILE A 72 -7.16 29.17 8.50
C ILE A 72 -7.13 30.69 8.34
N GLN A 73 -6.38 31.17 7.36
CA GLN A 73 -6.39 32.55 6.94
C GLN A 73 -6.80 32.63 5.48
N LEU A 74 -7.89 33.36 5.23
CA LEU A 74 -8.43 33.63 3.90
C LEU A 74 -8.07 35.06 3.46
N ALA A 75 -8.14 35.30 2.15
CA ALA A 75 -8.12 36.66 1.61
C ALA A 75 -9.26 37.52 2.18
N GLU A 76 -9.05 38.84 2.24
CA GLU A 76 -10.04 39.78 2.76
C GLU A 76 -11.36 39.71 1.98
N GLY A 77 -12.48 39.58 2.71
CA GLY A 77 -13.82 39.46 2.14
C GLY A 77 -14.17 38.07 1.58
N ALA A 78 -13.23 37.13 1.56
CA ALA A 78 -13.50 35.76 1.15
C ALA A 78 -14.24 34.98 2.23
N THR A 79 -15.02 34.00 1.79
CA THR A 79 -15.74 33.03 2.65
C THR A 79 -15.39 31.61 2.21
N ILE A 80 -15.52 30.64 3.12
CA ILE A 80 -15.19 29.23 2.84
C ILE A 80 -16.36 28.32 3.21
N THR A 81 -16.61 27.28 2.41
CA THR A 81 -17.64 26.26 2.66
C THR A 81 -17.07 24.86 2.43
N PRO A 82 -17.23 23.91 3.37
CA PRO A 82 -17.74 24.10 4.73
C PRO A 82 -16.90 25.11 5.53
N ALA A 83 -17.51 25.71 6.54
CA ALA A 83 -16.79 26.60 7.44
C ALA A 83 -15.72 25.81 8.20
N ILE A 84 -14.50 26.35 8.28
CA ILE A 84 -13.41 25.79 9.08
C ILE A 84 -13.35 26.59 10.37
N SER A 85 -13.70 25.96 11.50
CA SER A 85 -13.68 26.61 12.80
C SER A 85 -13.60 25.58 13.93
N GLY A 86 -12.75 25.85 14.92
CA GLY A 86 -12.62 24.97 16.08
C GLY A 86 -11.99 23.64 15.71
N ASN A 87 -12.55 22.54 16.21
CA ASN A 87 -12.04 21.21 15.94
C ASN A 87 -12.76 20.58 14.75
N MET A 88 -12.00 19.98 13.85
CA MET A 88 -12.48 19.38 12.61
C MET A 88 -11.97 17.95 12.46
N ASP A 89 -12.72 17.14 11.70
CA ASP A 89 -12.36 15.78 11.34
C ASP A 89 -11.64 15.77 9.98
N PHE A 90 -10.42 15.23 9.99
CA PHE A 90 -9.58 15.00 8.80
C PHE A 90 -9.19 13.53 8.64
N SER A 91 -9.95 12.60 9.22
CA SER A 91 -9.81 11.17 8.92
C SER A 91 -10.02 10.86 7.44
N ASN A 92 -10.65 11.78 6.69
CA ASN A 92 -10.71 11.77 5.23
C ASN A 92 -10.32 13.15 4.67
N PRO A 93 -9.85 13.23 3.41
CA PRO A 93 -9.60 14.52 2.76
C PRO A 93 -10.85 15.41 2.77
N LEU A 94 -10.67 16.68 3.13
CA LEU A 94 -11.73 17.68 3.20
C LEU A 94 -11.70 18.57 1.96
N GLU A 95 -12.75 18.51 1.14
CA GLU A 95 -12.95 19.46 0.05
C GLU A 95 -13.63 20.74 0.56
N VAL A 96 -13.06 21.89 0.19
CA VAL A 96 -13.58 23.21 0.56
C VAL A 96 -13.64 24.14 -0.65
N MET A 97 -14.58 25.08 -0.62
CA MET A 97 -14.75 26.10 -1.65
C MET A 97 -14.59 27.48 -1.03
N VAL A 98 -13.59 28.23 -1.50
CA VAL A 98 -13.37 29.63 -1.16
C VAL A 98 -14.07 30.48 -2.20
N VAL A 99 -14.91 31.43 -1.77
CA VAL A 99 -15.69 32.33 -2.61
C VAL A 99 -15.41 33.77 -2.22
N ASN A 100 -15.17 34.64 -3.21
CA ASN A 100 -15.02 36.07 -3.02
C ASN A 100 -15.52 36.80 -4.28
N GLY A 101 -16.48 37.73 -4.13
CA GLY A 101 -17.19 38.29 -5.30
C GLY A 101 -17.92 37.20 -6.09
N ASP A 102 -17.71 37.17 -7.41
CA ASP A 102 -18.30 36.19 -8.33
C ASP A 102 -17.28 35.13 -8.81
N VAL A 103 -16.16 34.99 -8.10
CA VAL A 103 -15.14 33.96 -8.34
C VAL A 103 -15.01 33.01 -7.17
N PHE A 104 -14.54 31.80 -7.46
CA PHE A 104 -14.32 30.76 -6.46
C PHE A 104 -13.07 29.93 -6.77
N SER A 105 -12.52 29.31 -5.75
CA SER A 105 -11.51 28.25 -5.87
C SER A 105 -11.87 27.08 -4.97
N LYS A 106 -11.69 25.86 -5.47
CA LYS A 106 -11.85 24.64 -4.69
C LYS A 106 -10.49 24.16 -4.23
N TYR A 107 -10.38 23.80 -2.96
CA TYR A 107 -9.18 23.21 -2.37
C TYR A 107 -9.49 21.83 -1.79
N THR A 108 -8.50 20.95 -1.80
CA THR A 108 -8.53 19.69 -1.04
C THR A 108 -7.50 19.77 0.08
N ILE A 109 -7.96 19.59 1.32
CA ILE A 109 -7.13 19.58 2.52
C ILE A 109 -6.93 18.13 2.96
N THR A 110 -5.68 17.73 3.12
CA THR A 110 -5.30 16.41 3.63
C THR A 110 -4.43 16.56 4.85
N VAL A 111 -4.80 15.88 5.94
CA VAL A 111 -3.94 15.71 7.11
C VAL A 111 -3.52 14.25 7.17
N SER A 112 -2.24 14.00 7.35
CA SER A 112 -1.66 12.67 7.46
C SER A 112 -0.70 12.58 8.64
N GLU A 113 -0.48 11.39 9.16
CA GLU A 113 0.52 11.16 10.20
C GLU A 113 1.91 10.90 9.59
N LEU A 114 2.97 11.33 10.26
CA LEU A 114 4.34 10.92 9.98
C LEU A 114 4.62 9.59 10.68
N PHE A 115 4.75 8.51 9.92
CA PHE A 115 5.13 7.19 10.43
C PHE A 115 6.19 6.56 9.52
N TYR A 116 6.92 5.57 10.03
CA TYR A 116 7.96 4.87 9.30
C TYR A 116 7.65 3.38 9.11
N ILE A 117 8.18 2.80 8.04
CA ILE A 117 8.16 1.36 7.76
C ILE A 117 9.61 0.87 7.78
N GLY A 118 9.90 -0.11 8.64
CA GLY A 118 11.22 -0.73 8.74
C GLY A 118 11.36 -1.91 7.78
N PHE A 119 12.32 -1.86 6.86
CA PHE A 119 12.74 -3.03 6.07
C PHE A 119 13.84 -3.76 6.83
N LEU A 120 13.51 -4.94 7.36
CA LEU A 120 14.40 -5.78 8.15
C LEU A 120 15.39 -6.54 7.27
N GLY A 121 16.60 -6.76 7.77
CA GLY A 121 17.57 -7.60 7.07
C GLY A 121 18.80 -7.96 7.90
N THR A 122 19.60 -8.88 7.36
CA THR A 122 20.86 -9.33 7.97
C THR A 122 22.04 -8.45 7.59
N ALA A 123 22.01 -7.86 6.40
CA ALA A 123 23.07 -6.97 5.92
C ALA A 123 23.12 -5.66 6.74
N PRO A 124 24.26 -4.94 6.75
CA PRO A 124 24.38 -3.67 7.47
C PRO A 124 23.62 -2.51 6.78
N ASN A 125 23.33 -2.61 5.48
CA ASN A 125 22.57 -1.65 4.69
C ASN A 125 22.14 -2.30 3.38
N VAL A 126 21.20 -1.64 2.67
CA VAL A 126 20.69 -2.08 1.35
C VAL A 126 21.80 -2.40 0.36
N GLY A 127 22.87 -1.59 0.33
CA GLY A 127 24.01 -1.77 -0.59
C GLY A 127 24.80 -3.06 -0.37
N ALA A 128 24.64 -3.71 0.78
CA ALA A 128 25.38 -4.91 1.19
C ALA A 128 24.52 -6.19 1.22
N ILE A 129 23.25 -6.12 0.79
CA ILE A 129 22.42 -7.31 0.57
C ILE A 129 23.02 -8.09 -0.60
N ALA A 130 23.26 -9.39 -0.40
CA ALA A 130 23.95 -10.25 -1.35
C ALA A 130 22.99 -11.08 -2.22
N ASP A 131 21.91 -11.55 -1.60
CA ASP A 131 20.81 -12.27 -2.25
C ASP A 131 20.05 -11.33 -3.19
N ASP A 132 19.79 -11.76 -4.42
CA ASP A 132 19.25 -10.92 -5.49
C ASP A 132 17.77 -10.59 -5.31
N ASP A 133 16.98 -11.52 -4.78
CA ASP A 133 15.57 -11.29 -4.44
C ASP A 133 15.40 -10.34 -3.25
N GLU A 134 16.13 -10.58 -2.15
CA GLU A 134 16.14 -9.65 -1.01
C GLU A 134 16.60 -8.25 -1.43
N LYS A 135 17.57 -8.18 -2.33
CA LYS A 135 18.10 -6.93 -2.87
C LYS A 135 17.05 -6.21 -3.71
N ALA A 136 16.39 -6.91 -4.64
CA ALA A 136 15.36 -6.34 -5.50
C ALA A 136 14.13 -5.89 -4.70
N ALA A 137 13.71 -6.65 -3.69
CA ALA A 137 12.63 -6.26 -2.77
C ALA A 137 12.98 -4.97 -2.01
N ALA A 138 14.21 -4.86 -1.50
CA ALA A 138 14.68 -3.66 -0.82
C ALA A 138 14.77 -2.46 -1.77
N GLU A 139 15.34 -2.62 -2.96
CA GLU A 139 15.43 -1.52 -3.94
C GLU A 139 14.05 -1.02 -4.36
N TRP A 140 13.13 -1.94 -4.69
CA TRP A 140 11.74 -1.58 -4.96
C TRP A 140 11.11 -0.83 -3.79
N PHE A 141 11.35 -1.26 -2.55
CA PHE A 141 10.81 -0.61 -1.36
C PHE A 141 11.28 0.84 -1.26
N PHE A 142 12.59 1.09 -1.33
CA PHE A 142 13.15 2.44 -1.16
C PHE A 142 12.89 3.36 -2.36
N GLU A 143 12.56 2.81 -3.54
CA GLU A 143 12.06 3.59 -4.66
C GLU A 143 10.60 4.04 -4.50
N ASN A 144 9.81 3.34 -3.68
CA ASN A 144 8.36 3.55 -3.56
C ASN A 144 7.92 4.15 -2.23
N TYR A 145 8.77 4.15 -1.20
CA TYR A 145 8.44 4.59 0.16
C TYR A 145 9.48 5.58 0.71
N ASP A 146 9.18 6.87 0.62
CA ASP A 146 9.99 7.94 1.21
C ASP A 146 10.09 7.86 2.75
N ASN A 147 9.15 7.14 3.38
CA ASN A 147 9.13 6.86 4.82
C ASN A 147 9.66 5.46 5.18
N GLY A 148 10.33 4.80 4.23
CA GLY A 148 11.03 3.55 4.47
C GLY A 148 12.37 3.77 5.18
N VAL A 149 12.73 2.85 6.09
CA VAL A 149 14.03 2.84 6.77
C VAL A 149 14.59 1.43 6.75
N TYR A 150 15.86 1.27 6.39
CA TYR A 150 16.53 -0.02 6.50
C TYR A 150 16.93 -0.30 7.94
N VAL A 151 16.57 -1.47 8.47
CA VAL A 151 16.78 -1.85 9.86
C VAL A 151 17.47 -3.21 9.91
N SER A 152 18.78 -3.22 10.16
CA SER A 152 19.49 -4.49 10.33
C SER A 152 19.18 -5.11 11.70
N PHE A 153 19.19 -6.44 11.79
CA PHE A 153 19.06 -7.11 13.09
C PHE A 153 20.18 -6.72 14.06
N ASP A 154 21.39 -6.47 13.57
CA ASP A 154 22.50 -5.97 14.38
C ASP A 154 22.24 -4.57 14.94
N ALA A 155 21.54 -3.70 14.21
CA ALA A 155 21.16 -2.36 14.68
C ALA A 155 20.12 -2.41 15.81
N ILE A 156 19.20 -3.38 15.74
CA ILE A 156 18.26 -3.65 16.84
C ILE A 156 19.03 -4.18 18.05
N LYS A 157 19.87 -5.21 17.84
CA LYS A 157 20.66 -5.86 18.89
C LYS A 157 21.53 -4.87 19.67
N ASN A 158 22.18 -3.94 18.98
CA ASN A 158 23.08 -2.97 19.60
C ASN A 158 22.36 -1.73 20.15
N GLY A 159 21.02 -1.64 19.99
CA GLY A 159 20.19 -0.52 20.45
C GLY A 159 20.37 0.77 19.66
N SER A 160 20.92 0.73 18.44
CA SER A 160 21.00 1.91 17.57
C SER A 160 19.69 2.22 16.86
N VAL A 161 18.79 1.24 16.79
CA VAL A 161 17.42 1.39 16.28
C VAL A 161 16.43 0.88 17.34
N ASP A 162 15.43 1.71 17.65
CA ASP A 162 14.24 1.27 18.40
C ASP A 162 13.15 0.87 17.41
N VAL A 163 12.72 -0.39 17.46
CA VAL A 163 11.68 -0.89 16.55
C VAL A 163 10.31 -0.25 16.82
N ASN A 164 10.11 0.40 17.97
CA ASN A 164 8.87 1.11 18.29
C ASN A 164 8.74 2.46 17.55
N ASP A 165 9.78 2.91 16.84
CA ASP A 165 9.71 4.08 15.96
C ASP A 165 8.99 3.78 14.63
N PHE A 166 8.66 2.51 14.36
CA PHE A 166 8.01 2.06 13.15
C PHE A 166 6.55 1.70 13.41
N ARG A 167 5.73 1.79 12.36
CA ARG A 167 4.36 1.26 12.37
C ARG A 167 4.30 -0.17 11.84
N VAL A 168 5.16 -0.47 10.87
CA VAL A 168 5.25 -1.77 10.19
C VAL A 168 6.71 -2.17 10.10
N LEU A 169 7.01 -3.44 10.37
CA LEU A 169 8.26 -4.07 9.98
C LEU A 169 7.99 -5.07 8.86
N TRP A 170 8.71 -4.94 7.75
CA TRP A 170 8.68 -5.87 6.63
C TRP A 170 9.99 -6.63 6.58
N TRP A 171 9.91 -7.95 6.53
CA TRP A 171 11.06 -8.80 6.24
C TRP A 171 10.76 -9.70 5.05
N TYR A 172 11.51 -9.50 3.97
CA TYR A 172 11.63 -10.43 2.86
C TYR A 172 12.93 -11.22 3.10
N TYR A 173 12.86 -12.56 3.08
CA TYR A 173 14.01 -13.41 3.33
C TYR A 173 13.98 -14.62 2.40
N ASP A 174 15.03 -14.73 1.58
CA ASP A 174 15.23 -15.78 0.57
C ASP A 174 16.57 -16.51 0.73
N SER A 175 17.49 -15.99 1.55
CA SER A 175 18.84 -16.54 1.69
C SER A 175 18.91 -17.94 2.33
N GLY A 176 17.78 -18.57 2.69
CA GLY A 176 17.71 -19.98 3.09
C GLY A 176 16.65 -20.32 4.13
N ARG A 177 16.32 -21.61 4.21
CA ARG A 177 15.21 -22.13 5.03
C ARG A 177 15.29 -21.79 6.53
N ASP A 178 16.51 -21.74 7.05
CA ASP A 178 16.77 -21.54 8.47
C ASP A 178 16.92 -20.06 8.73
N LEU A 179 16.23 -19.57 9.76
CA LEU A 179 16.33 -18.17 10.15
C LEU A 179 17.78 -17.84 10.58
N PRO A 180 18.31 -16.69 10.18
CA PRO A 180 19.69 -16.32 10.45
C PRO A 180 19.89 -16.09 11.95
N ALA A 181 21.07 -16.44 12.47
CA ALA A 181 21.38 -16.33 13.88
C ALA A 181 21.18 -14.91 14.46
N ALA A 182 21.36 -13.87 13.63
CA ALA A 182 21.10 -12.48 14.03
C ALA A 182 19.63 -12.22 14.36
N ALA A 183 18.69 -12.82 13.61
CA ALA A 183 17.25 -12.71 13.88
C ALA A 183 16.81 -13.53 15.11
N LEU A 184 17.58 -14.56 15.47
CA LEU A 184 17.34 -15.44 16.62
C LEU A 184 18.02 -14.96 17.91
N ASP A 185 18.77 -13.86 17.86
CA ASP A 185 19.37 -13.26 19.05
C ASP A 185 18.28 -12.83 20.03
N SER A 186 18.49 -13.07 21.33
CA SER A 186 17.46 -12.84 22.34
C SER A 186 17.04 -11.38 22.43
N ASP A 187 17.95 -10.42 22.21
CA ASP A 187 17.63 -9.00 22.31
C ASP A 187 16.77 -8.57 21.11
N VAL A 188 17.10 -9.08 19.93
CA VAL A 188 16.32 -8.86 18.69
C VAL A 188 14.93 -9.47 18.81
N LEU A 189 14.84 -10.74 19.23
CA LEU A 189 13.57 -11.42 19.46
C LEU A 189 12.69 -10.69 20.46
N ASN A 190 13.25 -10.26 21.59
CA ASN A 190 12.50 -9.53 22.60
C ASN A 190 11.99 -8.19 22.06
N ALA A 191 12.81 -7.45 21.31
CA ALA A 191 12.43 -6.18 20.71
C ALA A 191 11.25 -6.35 19.74
N ILE A 192 11.37 -7.26 18.76
CA ILE A 192 10.35 -7.47 17.73
C ILE A 192 9.08 -8.09 18.33
N ASN A 193 9.21 -9.04 19.27
CA ASN A 193 8.04 -9.64 19.91
C ASN A 193 7.27 -8.61 20.74
N ASN A 194 7.96 -7.77 21.52
CA ASN A 194 7.31 -6.69 22.28
C ASN A 194 6.66 -5.66 21.35
N PHE A 195 7.34 -5.26 20.28
CA PHE A 195 6.76 -4.41 19.24
C PHE A 195 5.44 -4.98 18.70
N TYR A 196 5.43 -6.25 18.32
CA TYR A 196 4.24 -6.91 17.80
C TYR A 196 3.11 -7.03 18.83
N LYS A 197 3.46 -7.37 20.09
CA LYS A 197 2.52 -7.43 21.21
C LYS A 197 1.88 -6.08 21.53
N ASN A 198 2.61 -4.98 21.30
CA ASN A 198 2.16 -3.61 21.56
C ASN A 198 1.52 -2.92 20.34
N GLY A 199 1.10 -3.68 19.32
CA GLY A 199 0.34 -3.14 18.20
C GLY A 199 1.14 -2.86 16.93
N GLY A 200 2.45 -3.07 16.95
CA GLY A 200 3.31 -2.99 15.78
C GLY A 200 2.95 -4.06 14.75
N ASN A 201 2.93 -3.72 13.46
CA ASN A 201 2.47 -4.65 12.41
C ASN A 201 3.63 -5.32 11.67
N LEU A 202 3.43 -6.53 11.15
CA LEU A 202 4.46 -7.33 10.49
C LEU A 202 4.05 -7.76 9.07
N LEU A 203 4.95 -7.65 8.10
CA LEU A 203 4.83 -8.30 6.79
C LEU A 203 5.99 -9.27 6.62
N PHE A 204 5.70 -10.54 6.33
CA PHE A 204 6.73 -11.56 6.08
C PHE A 204 6.50 -12.28 4.76
N ASN A 205 7.57 -12.37 3.96
CA ASN A 205 7.63 -13.08 2.70
C ASN A 205 8.64 -14.22 2.76
N GLY A 206 8.39 -15.29 2.01
CA GLY A 206 9.34 -16.40 1.89
C GLY A 206 9.65 -17.04 3.24
N HIS A 207 10.94 -17.31 3.50
CA HIS A 207 11.38 -17.97 4.72
C HIS A 207 11.23 -17.10 5.98
N ALA A 208 11.07 -15.77 5.85
CA ALA A 208 10.78 -14.89 6.99
C ALA A 208 9.48 -15.27 7.71
N CYS A 209 8.56 -15.95 7.01
CA CYS A 209 7.32 -16.48 7.58
C CYS A 209 7.54 -17.41 8.78
N ALA A 210 8.68 -18.11 8.83
CA ALA A 210 9.09 -18.95 9.97
C ALA A 210 9.12 -18.17 11.29
N TYR A 211 9.34 -16.86 11.22
CA TYR A 211 9.51 -16.03 12.41
C TYR A 211 8.25 -15.95 13.26
N LEU A 212 7.07 -16.18 12.70
CA LEU A 212 5.81 -16.23 13.46
C LEU A 212 5.74 -17.41 14.45
N TRP A 213 6.40 -18.53 14.16
CA TRP A 213 6.58 -19.61 15.15
C TRP A 213 7.62 -19.23 16.20
N THR A 214 8.71 -18.61 15.77
CA THR A 214 9.80 -18.17 16.66
C THR A 214 9.32 -17.14 17.68
N LEU A 215 8.46 -16.21 17.26
CA LEU A 215 7.83 -15.20 18.11
C LEU A 215 6.71 -15.78 19.01
N GLY A 216 6.30 -17.03 18.77
CA GLY A 216 5.23 -17.72 19.51
C GLY A 216 3.81 -17.40 19.03
N ARG A 217 3.65 -16.65 17.93
CA ARG A 217 2.34 -16.26 17.40
C ARG A 217 1.57 -17.44 16.80
N ILE A 218 2.28 -18.35 16.13
CA ILE A 218 1.78 -19.65 15.70
C ILE A 218 2.46 -20.72 16.54
N THR A 219 1.69 -21.57 17.20
CA THR A 219 2.21 -22.60 18.13
C THR A 219 1.96 -24.02 17.63
N ASN A 220 1.02 -24.20 16.70
CA ASN A 220 0.74 -25.49 16.08
C ASN A 220 1.90 -25.92 15.18
N ASN A 221 2.33 -27.17 15.34
CA ASN A 221 3.38 -27.78 14.52
C ASN A 221 2.77 -28.40 13.26
N TYR A 222 2.40 -27.56 12.29
CA TYR A 222 1.82 -28.02 11.05
C TYR A 222 2.83 -28.75 10.16
N ASN A 223 2.32 -29.53 9.22
CA ASN A 223 3.12 -30.02 8.11
C ASN A 223 3.40 -28.85 7.16
N MET A 224 4.64 -28.76 6.69
CA MET A 224 5.13 -27.64 5.89
C MET A 224 5.74 -28.15 4.59
N VAL A 225 5.55 -27.41 3.51
CA VAL A 225 6.43 -27.49 2.33
C VAL A 225 7.35 -26.28 2.39
N ILE A 226 8.65 -26.56 2.53
CA ILE A 226 9.70 -25.56 2.59
C ILE A 226 10.71 -25.86 1.48
N GLY A 227 10.73 -25.02 0.45
CA GLY A 227 11.68 -25.08 -0.66
C GLY A 227 12.85 -24.14 -0.41
N ASP A 228 14.06 -24.58 -0.72
CA ASP A 228 15.34 -23.88 -0.49
C ASP A 228 16.43 -24.36 -1.47
N GLY A 229 16.00 -24.81 -2.65
CA GLY A 229 16.89 -25.34 -3.67
C GLY A 229 17.26 -24.27 -4.69
N GLU A 230 18.30 -24.52 -5.49
CA GLU A 230 18.82 -23.62 -6.53
C GLU A 230 17.81 -23.23 -7.63
N GLY A 231 16.56 -23.67 -7.55
CA GLY A 231 15.55 -23.46 -8.58
C GLY A 231 15.61 -24.41 -9.77
N PHE A 232 14.71 -24.17 -10.71
CA PHE A 232 14.62 -24.89 -11.96
C PHE A 232 13.88 -24.07 -13.02
N GLU A 233 14.11 -24.41 -14.27
CA GLU A 233 13.37 -23.84 -15.39
C GLU A 233 12.04 -24.58 -15.59
N ASN A 234 10.94 -23.83 -15.65
CA ASN A 234 9.61 -24.38 -15.93
C ASN A 234 8.84 -23.43 -16.87
N GLY A 235 7.96 -24.00 -17.70
CA GLY A 235 7.17 -23.28 -18.71
C GLY A 235 5.78 -22.82 -18.25
N ASP A 236 5.34 -23.18 -17.04
CA ASP A 236 4.05 -22.75 -16.49
C ASP A 236 4.10 -21.35 -15.84
N THR A 237 2.94 -20.86 -15.40
CA THR A 237 2.79 -19.64 -14.60
C THR A 237 2.37 -20.03 -13.20
N TRP A 238 3.05 -19.50 -12.16
CA TRP A 238 2.60 -19.70 -10.79
C TRP A 238 1.68 -18.58 -10.34
N THR A 239 0.70 -18.95 -9.53
CA THR A 239 -0.46 -18.10 -9.23
C THR A 239 -0.87 -18.27 -7.78
N ILE A 240 -1.55 -17.26 -7.25
CA ILE A 240 -2.24 -17.33 -5.95
C ILE A 240 -3.71 -17.61 -6.24
N GLY A 241 -4.24 -18.65 -5.63
CA GLY A 241 -5.69 -18.85 -5.52
C GLY A 241 -6.27 -17.96 -4.44
N ALA A 242 -7.13 -17.01 -4.80
CA ALA A 242 -7.85 -16.16 -3.87
C ALA A 242 -9.27 -16.67 -3.57
N THR A 243 -9.60 -17.88 -4.03
CA THR A 243 -10.76 -18.63 -3.57
C THR A 243 -10.27 -19.81 -2.74
N VAL A 244 -10.51 -19.76 -1.42
CA VAL A 244 -10.10 -20.79 -0.46
C VAL A 244 -11.29 -21.67 -0.15
N GLY A 245 -11.39 -22.84 -0.79
CA GLY A 245 -12.57 -23.69 -0.70
C GLY A 245 -13.84 -22.93 -1.12
N ALA A 246 -14.79 -22.78 -0.20
CA ALA A 246 -16.03 -22.04 -0.43
C ALA A 246 -15.92 -20.51 -0.22
N HIS A 247 -14.74 -19.99 0.13
CA HIS A 247 -14.57 -18.61 0.58
C HIS A 247 -13.82 -17.75 -0.45
N ASP A 248 -14.41 -16.62 -0.83
CA ASP A 248 -13.83 -15.63 -1.73
C ASP A 248 -13.02 -14.58 -0.94
N MET A 249 -11.73 -14.47 -1.22
CA MET A 249 -10.79 -13.55 -0.57
C MET A 249 -10.46 -12.33 -1.43
N THR A 250 -10.98 -12.22 -2.65
CA THR A 250 -10.59 -11.16 -3.59
C THR A 250 -10.95 -9.75 -3.11
N GLY A 251 -11.91 -9.63 -2.20
CA GLY A 251 -12.27 -8.37 -1.54
C GLY A 251 -11.30 -7.89 -0.46
N HIS A 252 -10.31 -8.70 -0.05
CA HIS A 252 -9.36 -8.31 0.99
C HIS A 252 -8.47 -7.14 0.52
N PRO A 253 -8.15 -6.16 1.39
CA PRO A 253 -7.37 -4.98 1.02
C PRO A 253 -6.03 -5.26 0.31
N ILE A 254 -5.36 -6.38 0.61
CA ILE A 254 -4.10 -6.77 -0.06
C ILE A 254 -4.27 -6.99 -1.57
N TYR A 255 -5.49 -7.31 -2.02
CA TYR A 255 -5.81 -7.54 -3.43
C TYR A 255 -6.46 -6.32 -4.11
N LYS A 256 -6.47 -5.16 -3.45
CA LYS A 256 -7.07 -3.94 -4.01
C LYS A 256 -6.44 -3.59 -5.37
N GLY A 257 -7.27 -3.52 -6.40
CA GLY A 257 -6.84 -3.18 -7.76
C GLY A 257 -6.23 -4.34 -8.56
N ILE A 258 -6.13 -5.54 -7.98
CA ILE A 258 -5.75 -6.74 -8.72
C ILE A 258 -6.88 -7.12 -9.68
N THR A 259 -6.52 -7.43 -10.91
CA THR A 259 -7.43 -8.03 -11.88
C THR A 259 -7.31 -9.54 -11.79
N PHE A 260 -8.32 -10.19 -11.22
CA PHE A 260 -8.35 -11.64 -11.08
C PHE A 260 -8.76 -12.34 -12.38
N ASN A 261 -8.10 -13.44 -12.68
CA ASN A 261 -8.64 -14.45 -13.59
C ASN A 261 -9.69 -15.26 -12.85
N GLN A 262 -10.69 -15.75 -13.59
CA GLN A 262 -11.76 -16.58 -13.04
C GLN A 262 -12.00 -17.78 -13.96
N ASP A 263 -12.01 -18.96 -13.36
CA ASP A 263 -12.35 -20.20 -14.04
C ASP A 263 -13.89 -20.39 -14.11
N ASN A 264 -14.37 -21.32 -14.93
CA ASN A 264 -15.81 -21.55 -15.15
C ASN A 264 -16.59 -21.94 -13.89
N ASP A 265 -15.91 -22.48 -12.88
CA ASP A 265 -16.47 -22.86 -11.58
C ASP A 265 -16.50 -21.69 -10.58
N GLY A 266 -16.04 -20.51 -10.98
CA GLY A 266 -15.98 -19.32 -10.16
C GLY A 266 -14.67 -19.14 -9.39
N TYR A 267 -13.74 -20.10 -9.44
CA TYR A 267 -12.45 -19.98 -8.76
C TYR A 267 -11.63 -18.81 -9.31
N GLN A 268 -11.17 -17.95 -8.41
CA GLN A 268 -10.41 -16.75 -8.75
C GLN A 268 -8.94 -16.87 -8.37
N TRP A 269 -8.08 -16.41 -9.27
CA TRP A 269 -6.63 -16.49 -9.10
C TRP A 269 -5.90 -15.33 -9.77
N VAL A 270 -4.70 -15.03 -9.27
CA VAL A 270 -3.83 -13.98 -9.79
C VAL A 270 -2.46 -14.57 -10.13
N PRO A 271 -1.93 -14.36 -11.35
CA PRO A 271 -0.57 -14.76 -11.69
C PRO A 271 0.44 -13.85 -11.00
N ILE A 272 1.50 -14.44 -10.47
CA ILE A 272 2.55 -13.71 -9.74
C ILE A 272 3.93 -13.90 -10.38
N ILE A 273 4.20 -15.06 -10.98
CA ILE A 273 5.46 -15.30 -11.69
C ILE A 273 5.24 -16.12 -12.96
N GLY A 274 5.83 -15.65 -14.05
CA GLY A 274 5.71 -16.24 -15.38
C GLY A 274 6.68 -17.39 -15.64
N PRO A 275 6.62 -17.97 -16.86
CA PRO A 275 7.58 -18.99 -17.31
C PRO A 275 9.03 -18.49 -17.22
N GLY A 276 9.96 -19.40 -16.90
CA GLY A 276 11.38 -19.08 -16.72
C GLY A 276 12.04 -19.93 -15.63
N TYR A 277 13.30 -19.60 -15.33
CA TYR A 277 14.01 -20.09 -14.16
C TYR A 277 13.44 -19.43 -12.90
N ARG A 278 13.19 -20.24 -11.86
CA ARG A 278 12.53 -19.83 -10.61
C ARG A 278 13.05 -20.68 -9.46
N GLU A 279 13.16 -20.10 -8.28
CA GLU A 279 13.81 -20.75 -7.12
C GLU A 279 12.89 -21.74 -6.38
N ASP A 280 11.57 -21.51 -6.43
CA ASP A 280 10.56 -22.31 -5.73
C ASP A 280 10.72 -22.31 -4.20
N HIS A 281 11.15 -21.17 -3.64
CA HIS A 281 11.37 -20.96 -2.20
C HIS A 281 10.08 -20.82 -1.40
N ASN A 282 9.28 -21.89 -1.40
CA ASN A 282 8.07 -21.99 -0.60
C ASN A 282 8.37 -21.99 0.89
N TYR A 283 7.46 -21.40 1.66
CA TYR A 283 7.29 -21.61 3.09
C TYR A 283 5.78 -21.70 3.35
N VAL A 284 5.17 -22.84 3.07
CA VAL A 284 3.70 -22.97 3.08
C VAL A 284 3.22 -24.08 4.01
N ILE A 285 2.07 -23.86 4.64
CA ILE A 285 1.42 -24.84 5.49
C ILE A 285 0.64 -25.80 4.60
N VAL A 286 0.81 -27.12 4.76
CA VAL A 286 0.10 -28.15 4.00
C VAL A 286 -0.61 -29.13 4.93
N GLU A 287 -1.48 -29.94 4.34
CA GLU A 287 -2.33 -30.90 5.06
C GLU A 287 -3.15 -30.23 6.17
N VAL A 288 -3.56 -28.98 5.98
CA VAL A 288 -4.24 -28.16 6.99
C VAL A 288 -5.50 -28.85 7.51
N ALA A 289 -6.38 -29.31 6.61
CA ALA A 289 -7.56 -30.05 7.01
C ALA A 289 -7.24 -31.35 7.78
N GLY A 290 -6.26 -32.12 7.28
CA GLY A 290 -5.82 -33.37 7.90
C GLY A 290 -5.26 -33.17 9.30
N PHE A 291 -4.47 -32.11 9.52
CA PHE A 291 -3.95 -31.73 10.84
C PHE A 291 -5.08 -31.51 11.85
N HIS A 292 -6.19 -30.90 11.40
CA HIS A 292 -7.38 -30.66 12.23
C HIS A 292 -8.35 -31.86 12.28
N GLY A 293 -8.02 -32.99 11.65
CA GLY A 293 -8.83 -34.21 11.67
C GLY A 293 -9.99 -34.23 10.68
N TYR A 294 -9.95 -33.38 9.66
CA TYR A 294 -10.99 -33.25 8.63
C TYR A 294 -10.49 -33.64 7.24
N GLY A 295 -11.43 -33.91 6.32
CA GLY A 295 -11.11 -34.03 4.90
C GLY A 295 -10.93 -32.66 4.25
N ASN A 296 -10.17 -32.58 3.15
CA ASN A 296 -9.84 -31.28 2.53
C ASN A 296 -11.06 -30.45 2.09
N GLY A 297 -12.18 -31.09 1.74
CA GLY A 297 -13.41 -30.39 1.33
C GLY A 297 -14.38 -30.07 2.46
N ASP A 298 -14.00 -30.30 3.73
CA ASP A 298 -14.88 -30.10 4.88
C ASP A 298 -14.73 -28.67 5.46
N GLU A 299 -15.80 -27.88 5.48
CA GLU A 299 -15.82 -26.51 6.05
C GLU A 299 -15.37 -26.43 7.51
N ASN A 300 -15.48 -27.52 8.26
CA ASN A 300 -14.96 -27.56 9.63
C ASN A 300 -13.43 -27.41 9.67
N ALA A 301 -12.72 -27.79 8.61
CA ALA A 301 -11.29 -27.55 8.45
C ALA A 301 -10.96 -26.05 8.41
N TYR A 302 -11.70 -25.29 7.60
CA TYR A 302 -11.55 -23.83 7.51
C TYR A 302 -11.79 -23.18 8.88
N THR A 303 -12.87 -23.57 9.54
CA THR A 303 -13.24 -23.03 10.87
C THR A 303 -12.18 -23.37 11.91
N ALA A 304 -11.70 -24.62 11.94
CA ALA A 304 -10.68 -25.05 12.90
C ALA A 304 -9.33 -24.34 12.68
N PHE A 305 -8.89 -24.20 11.43
CA PHE A 305 -7.65 -23.48 11.12
C PHE A 305 -7.74 -21.99 11.44
N THR A 306 -8.80 -21.32 11.01
CA THR A 306 -8.96 -19.88 11.24
C THR A 306 -9.11 -19.54 12.72
N ALA A 307 -9.86 -20.33 13.49
CA ALA A 307 -10.03 -20.14 14.92
C ALA A 307 -8.76 -20.46 15.73
N SER A 308 -8.04 -21.53 15.39
CA SER A 308 -6.86 -21.95 16.17
C SER A 308 -5.68 -20.97 16.08
N ASN A 309 -5.57 -20.22 14.99
CA ASN A 309 -4.50 -19.25 14.79
C ASN A 309 -4.97 -17.79 14.91
N GLN A 310 -6.29 -17.55 14.98
CA GLN A 310 -6.92 -16.23 14.83
C GLN A 310 -6.47 -15.57 13.51
N VAL A 311 -6.83 -16.18 12.38
CA VAL A 311 -6.39 -15.77 11.04
C VAL A 311 -7.54 -15.60 10.07
N GLN A 312 -7.34 -14.74 9.06
CA GLN A 312 -8.03 -14.84 7.78
C GLN A 312 -7.14 -15.60 6.79
N TRP A 313 -7.69 -16.63 6.14
CA TRP A 313 -6.98 -17.44 5.16
C TRP A 313 -7.16 -16.84 3.77
N LEU A 314 -6.16 -16.09 3.31
CA LEU A 314 -6.29 -15.17 2.18
C LEU A 314 -5.88 -15.77 0.84
N GLY A 315 -5.15 -16.89 0.84
CA GLY A 315 -4.77 -17.53 -0.40
C GLY A 315 -4.10 -18.88 -0.25
N VAL A 316 -4.21 -19.63 -1.34
CA VAL A 316 -3.63 -20.96 -1.55
C VAL A 316 -2.74 -20.97 -2.79
N TRP A 317 -1.95 -22.01 -2.97
CA TRP A 317 -1.25 -22.24 -4.24
C TRP A 317 -2.27 -22.39 -5.38
N GLY A 318 -1.99 -21.75 -6.51
CA GLY A 318 -2.82 -21.82 -7.71
C GLY A 318 -3.18 -23.24 -8.12
N GLY A 319 -4.48 -23.54 -8.22
CA GLY A 319 -4.96 -24.88 -8.58
C GLY A 319 -5.55 -25.64 -7.40
N ILE A 320 -5.21 -25.25 -6.17
CA ILE A 320 -5.85 -25.78 -4.96
C ILE A 320 -7.25 -25.17 -4.84
N ARG A 321 -8.25 -26.01 -4.59
CA ARG A 321 -9.68 -25.64 -4.53
C ARG A 321 -10.31 -25.98 -3.19
N ASP A 322 -9.51 -26.36 -2.21
CA ASP A 322 -9.93 -26.96 -0.95
C ASP A 322 -9.06 -26.48 0.23
N TYR A 323 -9.26 -27.04 1.42
CA TYR A 323 -8.57 -26.67 2.65
C TYR A 323 -7.27 -27.45 2.88
N PHE A 324 -6.57 -27.81 1.80
CA PHE A 324 -5.31 -28.55 1.91
C PHE A 324 -4.13 -27.68 2.36
N MET A 325 -3.99 -26.45 1.85
CA MET A 325 -2.75 -25.67 1.98
C MET A 325 -3.01 -24.19 2.23
N ALA A 326 -2.27 -23.58 3.17
CA ALA A 326 -2.28 -22.14 3.41
C ALA A 326 -0.96 -21.49 2.99
N GLY A 327 -1.05 -20.54 2.06
CA GLY A 327 0.11 -19.84 1.50
C GLY A 327 0.10 -18.33 1.72
N VAL A 328 -1.09 -17.75 1.87
CA VAL A 328 -1.27 -16.34 2.22
C VAL A 328 -2.30 -16.25 3.34
N MET A 329 -1.96 -15.55 4.43
CA MET A 329 -2.87 -15.34 5.54
C MET A 329 -2.62 -14.01 6.24
N GLU A 330 -3.68 -13.47 6.83
CA GLU A 330 -3.59 -12.40 7.81
C GLU A 330 -3.76 -13.00 9.21
N LEU A 331 -2.79 -12.75 10.08
CA LEU A 331 -2.90 -12.98 11.51
C LEU A 331 -3.51 -11.74 12.14
N LEU A 332 -4.74 -11.89 12.65
CA LEU A 332 -5.51 -10.81 13.25
C LEU A 332 -4.99 -10.48 14.66
N PRO A 333 -5.33 -9.30 15.21
CA PRO A 333 -4.99 -8.99 16.59
C PRO A 333 -5.62 -9.99 17.57
N THR A 334 -4.90 -10.25 18.66
CA THR A 334 -5.36 -11.01 19.83
C THR A 334 -5.12 -10.20 21.10
N ASP A 335 -5.58 -10.70 22.25
CA ASP A 335 -5.30 -10.09 23.55
C ASP A 335 -3.78 -10.02 23.86
N GLU A 336 -2.99 -10.97 23.35
CA GLU A 336 -1.55 -11.00 23.54
C GLU A 336 -0.79 -10.25 22.43
N TYR A 337 -1.22 -10.40 21.18
CA TYR A 337 -0.59 -9.82 20.01
C TYR A 337 -1.50 -8.76 19.39
N GLN A 338 -1.34 -7.50 19.79
CA GLN A 338 -2.25 -6.43 19.37
C GLN A 338 -2.03 -5.98 17.92
N GLY A 339 -0.88 -6.30 17.32
CA GLY A 339 -0.59 -6.03 15.92
C GLY A 339 -1.21 -7.06 14.97
N LYS A 340 -1.30 -6.70 13.69
CA LYS A 340 -1.58 -7.60 12.57
C LYS A 340 -0.28 -8.14 11.98
N ALA A 341 -0.33 -9.32 11.38
CA ALA A 341 0.74 -9.79 10.51
C ALA A 341 0.20 -10.34 9.19
N ILE A 342 0.88 -10.06 8.08
CA ILE A 342 0.62 -10.71 6.79
C ILE A 342 1.74 -11.73 6.53
N TYR A 343 1.32 -12.95 6.24
CA TYR A 343 2.16 -14.07 5.84
C TYR A 343 2.01 -14.28 4.33
N GLN A 344 3.12 -14.32 3.61
CA GLN A 344 3.18 -14.57 2.16
C GLN A 344 4.27 -15.60 1.87
N GLY A 345 3.93 -16.88 2.02
CA GLY A 345 4.89 -17.98 1.93
C GLY A 345 4.92 -18.70 0.59
N ILE A 346 4.09 -18.31 -0.37
CA ILE A 346 4.09 -18.89 -1.73
C ILE A 346 5.40 -18.50 -2.42
N GLY A 347 6.18 -19.48 -2.88
CA GLY A 347 7.49 -19.28 -3.52
C GLY A 347 7.44 -18.53 -4.86
N GLY A 348 6.26 -18.16 -5.36
CA GLY A 348 6.12 -17.27 -6.51
C GLY A 348 6.22 -15.78 -6.18
N PHE A 349 6.43 -15.40 -4.91
CA PHE A 349 6.71 -14.02 -4.49
C PHE A 349 8.17 -13.60 -4.75
N GLU A 350 8.78 -14.08 -5.83
CA GLU A 350 10.15 -13.75 -6.26
C GLU A 350 10.20 -12.32 -6.80
N PHE A 351 11.05 -11.46 -6.22
CA PHE A 351 11.18 -10.06 -6.64
C PHE A 351 12.16 -9.89 -7.82
N ASN A 352 13.01 -10.88 -8.06
CA ASN A 352 13.98 -10.91 -9.14
C ASN A 352 14.02 -12.30 -9.80
N GLN A 353 13.10 -12.54 -10.74
CA GLN A 353 13.16 -13.76 -11.54
C GLN A 353 14.52 -13.86 -12.26
N ASN A 354 15.24 -14.97 -12.05
CA ASN A 354 16.65 -15.02 -12.48
C ASN A 354 16.81 -14.90 -14.01
N GLU A 355 17.82 -14.15 -14.45
CA GLU A 355 18.24 -14.02 -15.86
C GLU A 355 18.94 -15.31 -16.34
N GLN A 356 18.18 -16.41 -16.42
CA GLN A 356 18.70 -17.75 -16.67
C GLN A 356 17.70 -18.62 -17.44
N GLY A 357 18.24 -19.62 -18.15
CA GLY A 357 17.45 -20.62 -18.89
C GLY A 357 17.16 -20.23 -20.34
N ASP A 358 16.44 -21.10 -21.04
CA ASP A 358 16.06 -20.94 -22.45
C ASP A 358 14.67 -20.29 -22.65
N ILE A 359 13.77 -20.42 -21.67
CA ILE A 359 12.36 -19.99 -21.71
C ILE A 359 12.24 -18.48 -21.46
N ASN A 360 12.94 -17.97 -20.45
CA ASN A 360 12.98 -16.53 -20.10
C ASN A 360 14.42 -16.08 -19.80
N PRO A 361 15.29 -16.04 -20.83
CA PRO A 361 16.70 -15.73 -20.63
C PRO A 361 16.95 -14.30 -20.13
N SER A 362 15.95 -13.42 -20.13
CA SER A 362 16.07 -12.04 -19.61
C SER A 362 15.67 -11.89 -18.16
N GLY A 363 15.08 -12.91 -17.52
CA GLY A 363 14.59 -12.83 -16.14
C GLY A 363 13.45 -11.84 -15.93
N GLU A 364 12.82 -11.33 -17.00
CA GLU A 364 11.77 -10.33 -16.86
C GLU A 364 10.45 -11.03 -16.51
N ASN A 365 10.00 -10.87 -15.27
CA ASN A 365 8.72 -11.41 -14.84
C ASN A 365 7.56 -10.57 -15.38
N ALA A 366 6.81 -11.11 -16.35
CA ALA A 366 5.63 -10.47 -16.93
C ALA A 366 4.53 -10.10 -15.91
N TYR A 367 4.57 -10.69 -14.71
CA TYR A 367 3.60 -10.47 -13.63
C TYR A 367 4.18 -9.73 -12.41
N GLN A 368 5.37 -9.11 -12.54
CA GLN A 368 6.00 -8.33 -11.46
C GLN A 368 5.07 -7.26 -10.88
N SER A 369 4.23 -6.65 -11.72
CA SER A 369 3.27 -5.64 -11.29
C SER A 369 2.26 -6.15 -10.26
N ASN A 370 1.90 -7.44 -10.30
CA ASN A 370 1.01 -8.05 -9.31
C ASN A 370 1.72 -8.28 -7.98
N ILE A 371 2.98 -8.75 -7.99
CA ILE A 371 3.81 -8.87 -6.77
C ILE A 371 3.94 -7.49 -6.11
N ASN A 372 4.37 -6.49 -6.88
CA ASN A 372 4.54 -5.11 -6.40
C ASN A 372 3.23 -4.54 -5.84
N LEU A 373 2.09 -4.79 -6.50
CA LEU A 373 0.79 -4.29 -6.04
C LEU A 373 0.31 -4.99 -4.77
N ILE A 374 0.45 -6.31 -4.67
CA ILE A 374 0.08 -7.07 -3.46
C ILE A 374 0.95 -6.64 -2.27
N THR A 375 2.26 -6.51 -2.46
CA THR A 375 3.18 -6.03 -1.43
C THR A 375 2.83 -4.60 -1.01
N LYS A 376 2.61 -3.71 -2.00
CA LYS A 376 2.19 -2.32 -1.73
C LYS A 376 0.90 -2.24 -0.93
N ASN A 377 -0.11 -3.02 -1.32
CA ASN A 377 -1.37 -3.05 -0.61
C ASN A 377 -1.22 -3.63 0.80
N SER A 378 -0.36 -4.63 0.99
CA SER A 378 -0.07 -5.21 2.31
C SER A 378 0.58 -4.18 3.23
N LEU A 379 1.62 -3.48 2.77
CA LEU A 379 2.26 -2.40 3.53
C LEU A 379 1.27 -1.27 3.84
N ASN A 380 0.46 -0.85 2.88
CA ASN A 380 -0.56 0.19 3.10
C ASN A 380 -1.62 -0.24 4.11
N TYR A 381 -2.11 -1.47 4.01
CA TYR A 381 -3.11 -2.01 4.92
C TYR A 381 -2.58 -2.18 6.34
N LEU A 382 -1.34 -2.64 6.50
CA LEU A 382 -0.66 -2.73 7.79
C LEU A 382 -0.25 -1.37 8.34
N SER A 383 -0.10 -0.35 7.51
CA SER A 383 0.17 1.02 7.95
C SER A 383 -1.07 1.76 8.42
N GLN A 384 -2.27 1.20 8.22
CA GLN A 384 -3.50 1.75 8.80
C GLN A 384 -3.58 1.36 10.27
N LYS A 385 -3.99 2.30 11.12
CA LYS A 385 -4.30 2.00 12.52
C LYS A 385 -5.50 1.06 12.61
N ASN A 386 -5.43 0.16 13.58
CA ASN A 386 -6.50 -0.79 13.93
C ASN A 386 -7.67 -0.10 14.61
#